data_AF-M4B9U4-F1
#
_entry.id   AF-M4B9U4-F1
#
_cell.length_a   1.000
_cell.length_b   1.000
_cell.length_c   1.000
_cell.angle_alpha   90.00
_cell.angle_beta   90.00
_cell.angle_gamma   90.00
#
_symmetry.space_group_name_H-M   'P 1'
#
loop_
_entity.id
_entity.type
_entity.pdbx_description
1 polymer ?
#
loop_
_entity_poly.entity_id
_entity_poly.type
_entity_poly.pdbx_seq_one_letter_code
_entity_poly.pdbx_strand_id
1 'polypeptide(L)'
;MANPADVDETNVYPPIQHQTKTAHVQSMAQYESMYKRSLEDPEHFWGELARENLNWLRDFDQTVTGTMDKGDVAWFLNGQTNVSVNCIDRHLTRSVRAARLRMQSCWKRRVE
;
A
#
# COMPACT_ATOMS: atom_id res chain seq x y z
N MET A 1 25.05 -4.32 15.17
CA MET A 1 24.98 -4.66 16.60
C MET A 1 24.51 -3.40 17.31
N ALA A 2 23.37 -3.46 18.00
CA ALA A 2 22.82 -2.30 18.72
C ALA A 2 23.80 -1.85 19.82
N ASN A 3 23.96 -0.53 19.97
CA ASN A 3 24.85 0.08 20.97
C ASN A 3 24.18 -0.01 22.35
N PRO A 4 24.85 -0.48 23.42
CA PRO A 4 24.24 -0.66 24.74
C PRO A 4 23.75 0.64 25.44
N ALA A 5 23.90 1.80 24.80
CA ALA A 5 23.47 3.10 25.33
C ALA A 5 22.04 3.52 24.92
N ASP A 6 21.34 2.74 24.08
CA ASP A 6 20.00 3.09 23.56
C ASP A 6 18.84 2.38 24.29
N VAL A 7 19.07 1.74 25.42
CA VAL A 7 18.03 1.01 26.16
C VAL A 7 17.42 1.94 27.21
N ASP A 8 16.26 2.52 26.90
CA ASP A 8 15.40 3.19 27.88
C ASP A 8 14.89 2.16 28.90
N GLU A 9 14.68 2.54 30.17
CA GLU A 9 14.30 1.63 31.27
C GLU A 9 12.97 0.88 31.03
N THR A 10 12.23 1.29 30.00
CA THR A 10 10.97 0.71 29.51
C THR A 10 11.13 -0.50 28.57
N ASN A 11 12.37 -0.96 28.28
CA ASN A 11 12.64 -2.07 27.35
C ASN A 11 12.14 -1.80 25.90
N VAL A 12 12.22 -0.53 25.48
CA VAL A 12 11.83 -0.08 24.14
C VAL A 12 13.05 -0.09 23.23
N TYR A 13 12.91 -0.74 22.06
CA TYR A 13 13.99 -0.89 21.08
C TYR A 13 13.68 -0.08 19.82
N PRO A 14 14.44 1.00 19.53
CA PRO A 14 14.19 1.80 18.34
C PRO A 14 14.57 1.04 17.06
N PRO A 15 13.89 1.31 15.93
CA PRO A 15 14.25 0.73 14.65
C PRO A 15 15.64 1.19 14.21
N ILE A 16 16.31 0.37 13.40
CA ILE A 16 17.66 0.71 12.93
C ILE A 16 17.58 1.93 12.01
N GLN A 17 18.38 2.96 12.29
CA GLN A 17 18.32 4.28 11.64
C GLN A 17 18.37 4.23 10.11
N HIS A 18 19.18 3.36 9.52
CA HIS A 18 19.26 3.26 8.05
C HIS A 18 18.01 2.62 7.42
N GLN A 19 17.33 1.72 8.13
CA GLN A 19 16.10 1.07 7.65
C GLN A 19 14.91 2.03 7.68
N THR A 20 14.94 2.97 8.62
CA THR A 20 13.90 3.99 8.79
C THR A 20 13.75 4.89 7.56
N LYS A 21 14.85 5.19 6.85
CA LYS A 21 14.84 6.04 5.65
C LYS A 21 14.12 5.43 4.45
N THR A 22 14.08 4.11 4.36
CA THR A 22 13.45 3.38 3.24
C THR A 22 12.07 2.84 3.57
N ALA A 23 11.60 3.03 4.81
CA ALA A 23 10.31 2.55 5.25
C ALA A 23 9.17 3.42 4.68
N HIS A 24 7.99 2.81 4.50
CA HIS A 24 6.78 3.52 4.09
C HIS A 24 6.29 4.51 5.17
N VAL A 25 6.61 4.22 6.44
CA VAL A 25 6.37 5.09 7.58
C VAL A 25 7.72 5.29 8.29
N GLN A 26 8.18 6.53 8.33
CA GLN A 26 9.55 6.89 8.71
C GLN A 26 9.67 7.37 10.16
N SER A 27 8.57 7.66 10.84
CA SER A 27 8.60 8.12 12.23
C SER A 27 7.31 7.83 12.98
N MET A 28 7.39 7.83 14.30
CA MET A 28 6.21 7.73 15.18
C MET A 28 5.23 8.89 14.95
N ALA A 29 5.74 10.10 14.74
CA ALA A 29 4.89 11.26 14.43
C ALA A 29 4.12 11.07 13.12
N GLN A 30 4.75 10.50 12.08
CA GLN A 30 4.07 10.17 10.84
C GLN A 30 2.99 9.10 11.06
N TYR A 31 3.31 8.03 11.78
CA TYR A 31 2.34 7.00 12.14
C TYR A 31 1.13 7.59 12.87
N GLU A 32 1.36 8.38 13.93
CA GLU A 32 0.29 9.00 14.72
C GLU A 32 -0.60 9.91 13.88
N SER A 33 0.00 10.71 12.99
CA SER A 33 -0.77 11.56 12.07
C SER A 33 -1.66 10.75 11.12
N MET A 34 -1.14 9.65 10.55
CA MET A 34 -1.89 8.77 9.66
C MET A 34 -2.99 8.01 10.41
N TYR A 35 -2.68 7.53 11.61
CA TYR A 35 -3.62 6.85 12.49
C TYR A 35 -4.76 7.77 12.92
N LYS A 36 -4.45 9.01 13.30
CA LYS A 36 -5.46 10.00 13.63
C LYS A 36 -6.37 10.27 12.42
N ARG A 37 -5.79 10.46 11.23
CA ARG A 37 -6.56 10.65 9.99
C ARG A 37 -7.46 9.46 9.67
N SER A 38 -6.99 8.22 9.87
CA SER A 38 -7.79 7.03 9.57
C SER A 38 -9.01 6.86 10.48
N LEU A 39 -9.00 7.47 11.67
CA LEU A 39 -10.12 7.51 12.60
C LEU A 39 -11.04 8.72 12.39
N GLU A 40 -10.48 9.90 12.14
CA GLU A 40 -11.26 11.15 11.99
C GLU A 40 -11.95 11.24 10.62
N ASP A 41 -11.33 10.72 9.56
CA ASP A 41 -11.85 10.75 8.19
C ASP A 41 -11.61 9.40 7.49
N PRO A 42 -12.32 8.33 7.92
CA PRO A 42 -12.13 6.99 7.38
C PRO A 42 -12.54 6.90 5.90
N GLU A 43 -13.53 7.67 5.46
CA GLU A 43 -14.07 7.60 4.11
C GLU A 43 -13.05 8.05 3.06
N HIS A 44 -12.36 9.16 3.30
CA HIS A 44 -11.32 9.62 2.38
C HIS A 44 -10.03 8.83 2.57
N PHE A 45 -9.59 8.57 3.80
CA PHE A 45 -8.32 7.89 4.05
C PHE A 45 -8.29 6.49 3.40
N TRP A 46 -9.30 5.67 3.67
CA TRP A 46 -9.38 4.32 3.09
C TRP A 46 -9.78 4.36 1.61
N GLY A 47 -10.55 5.36 1.19
CA GLY A 47 -10.93 5.55 -0.20
C GLY A 47 -9.74 5.86 -1.12
N GLU A 48 -8.83 6.72 -0.66
CA GLU A 48 -7.56 7.02 -1.36
C GLU A 48 -6.70 5.76 -1.47
N LEU A 49 -6.47 5.08 -0.34
CA LEU A 49 -5.62 3.88 -0.29
C LEU A 49 -6.17 2.75 -1.15
N ALA A 50 -7.49 2.55 -1.18
CA ALA A 50 -8.12 1.50 -1.97
C ALA A 50 -7.99 1.77 -3.48
N ARG A 51 -8.09 3.02 -3.91
CA ARG A 51 -7.90 3.39 -5.32
C ARG A 51 -6.45 3.33 -5.77
N GLU A 52 -5.51 3.64 -4.87
CA GLU A 52 -4.07 3.54 -5.15
C GLU A 52 -3.59 2.09 -5.23
N ASN A 53 -4.04 1.23 -4.30
CA ASN A 53 -3.45 -0.07 -4.08
C ASN A 53 -4.19 -1.23 -4.76
N LEU A 54 -5.46 -1.05 -5.14
CA LEU A 54 -6.27 -2.07 -5.81
C LEU A 54 -6.70 -1.62 -7.20
N ASN A 55 -6.76 -2.60 -8.10
CA ASN A 55 -7.31 -2.42 -9.43
C ASN A 55 -8.82 -2.70 -9.40
N TRP A 56 -9.60 -1.68 -9.73
CA TRP A 56 -11.05 -1.73 -9.78
C TRP A 56 -11.51 -1.88 -11.23
N LEU A 57 -12.43 -2.81 -11.47
CA LEU A 57 -13.14 -2.93 -12.74
C LEU A 57 -14.22 -1.86 -12.85
N ARG A 58 -14.88 -1.57 -11.72
CA ARG A 58 -15.76 -0.43 -11.50
C ARG A 58 -15.41 0.20 -10.17
N ASP A 59 -15.21 1.50 -10.17
CA ASP A 59 -14.94 2.25 -8.93
C ASP A 59 -16.13 2.18 -7.97
N PHE A 60 -15.87 2.35 -6.68
CA PHE A 60 -16.89 2.34 -5.63
C PHE A 60 -17.46 3.74 -5.39
N ASP A 61 -18.72 3.78 -4.98
CA ASP A 61 -19.43 5.04 -4.71
C ASP A 61 -19.23 5.51 -3.27
N GLN A 62 -19.14 4.58 -2.31
CA GLN A 62 -18.94 4.86 -0.88
C GLN A 62 -17.85 3.94 -0.30
N THR A 63 -16.92 4.51 0.47
CA THR A 63 -15.82 3.74 1.08
C THR A 63 -16.30 2.85 2.22
N VAL A 64 -17.11 3.37 3.13
CA VAL A 64 -17.61 2.65 4.30
C VAL A 64 -19.03 3.09 4.60
N THR A 65 -19.90 2.15 4.92
CA THR A 65 -21.27 2.40 5.35
C THR A 65 -21.69 1.39 6.40
N GLY A 66 -22.73 1.72 7.16
CA GLY A 66 -23.24 0.88 8.24
C GLY A 66 -22.55 1.08 9.58
N THR A 67 -23.00 0.33 10.58
CA THR A 67 -22.57 0.41 11.98
C THR A 67 -22.39 -0.99 12.55
N MET A 68 -21.42 -1.17 13.44
CA MET A 68 -21.20 -2.48 14.08
C MET A 68 -22.41 -2.93 14.90
N ASP A 69 -23.14 -2.00 15.51
CA ASP A 69 -24.33 -2.30 16.33
C ASP A 69 -25.46 -2.95 15.54
N LYS A 70 -25.60 -2.58 14.25
CA LYS A 70 -26.63 -3.13 13.37
C LYS A 70 -26.14 -4.29 12.51
N GLY A 71 -24.83 -4.54 12.49
CA GLY A 71 -24.22 -5.59 11.67
C GLY A 71 -24.32 -5.35 10.16
N ASP A 72 -24.55 -4.11 9.73
CA ASP A 72 -24.73 -3.70 8.33
C ASP A 72 -23.48 -3.05 7.72
N VAL A 73 -22.31 -3.34 8.28
CA VAL A 73 -21.03 -2.78 7.84
C VAL A 73 -20.68 -3.28 6.45
N ALA A 74 -20.54 -2.35 5.51
CA ALA A 74 -20.09 -2.63 4.15
C ALA A 74 -18.95 -1.68 3.75
N TRP A 75 -17.98 -2.21 3.02
CA TRP A 75 -16.83 -1.49 2.51
C TRP A 75 -16.85 -1.47 0.98
N PHE A 76 -16.51 -0.33 0.39
CA PHE A 76 -16.40 -0.10 -1.06
C PHE A 76 -17.69 -0.45 -1.82
N LEU A 77 -18.81 0.15 -1.40
CA LEU A 77 -20.14 -0.14 -1.95
C LEU A 77 -20.19 0.12 -3.45
N ASN A 78 -20.82 -0.79 -4.19
CA ASN A 78 -20.89 -0.81 -5.66
C ASN A 78 -19.55 -0.97 -6.41
N GLY A 79 -18.43 -1.04 -5.69
CA GLY A 79 -17.12 -1.33 -6.25
C GLY A 79 -17.06 -2.77 -6.78
N GLN A 80 -16.48 -2.94 -7.97
CA GLN A 80 -16.26 -4.27 -8.54
C GLN A 80 -14.77 -4.49 -8.75
N THR A 81 -14.26 -5.58 -8.18
CA THR A 81 -12.87 -5.98 -8.33
C THR A 81 -12.77 -7.49 -8.47
N ASN A 82 -11.65 -7.97 -9.02
CA ASN A 82 -11.34 -9.38 -9.12
C ASN A 82 -10.01 -9.66 -8.41
N VAL A 83 -10.03 -10.66 -7.52
CA VAL A 83 -8.85 -11.02 -6.71
C VAL A 83 -7.72 -11.54 -7.59
N SER A 84 -8.01 -12.42 -8.55
CA SER A 84 -7.00 -12.95 -9.47
C SER A 84 -6.34 -11.84 -10.29
N VAL A 85 -7.11 -10.87 -10.78
CA VAL A 85 -6.58 -9.72 -11.53
C VAL A 85 -5.59 -8.90 -10.68
N ASN A 86 -5.91 -8.70 -9.39
CA ASN A 86 -5.05 -7.98 -8.46
C ASN A 86 -3.82 -8.79 -8.03
N CYS A 87 -3.95 -10.09 -7.83
CA CYS A 87 -2.84 -10.90 -7.34
C CYS A 87 -1.91 -11.41 -8.45
N ILE A 88 -2.40 -11.53 -9.69
CA ILE A 88 -1.70 -12.22 -10.77
C ILE A 88 -1.58 -11.32 -12.02
N ASP A 89 -2.70 -11.01 -12.67
CA ASP A 89 -2.72 -10.43 -14.02
C ASP A 89 -2.01 -9.07 -14.11
N ARG A 90 -2.24 -8.19 -13.12
CA ARG A 90 -1.58 -6.87 -13.08
C ARG A 90 -0.06 -6.96 -12.96
N HIS A 91 0.45 -7.99 -12.28
CA HIS A 91 1.88 -8.19 -12.07
C HIS A 91 2.55 -8.88 -13.28
N LEU A 92 1.83 -9.80 -13.94
CA LEU A 92 2.26 -10.42 -15.20
C LEU A 92 2.44 -9.39 -16.31
N THR A 93 1.48 -8.47 -16.46
CA THR A 93 1.55 -7.44 -17.51
C THR A 93 2.78 -6.55 -17.35
N ARG A 94 3.15 -6.24 -16.09
CA ARG A 94 4.35 -5.44 -15.76
C ARG A 94 5.65 -6.18 -16.10
N SER A 95 5.74 -7.47 -15.76
CA SER A 95 6.96 -8.26 -15.99
C SER A 95 7.18 -8.58 -17.47
N VAL A 96 6.12 -8.89 -18.23
CA VAL A 96 6.21 -9.18 -19.66
C VAL A 96 6.57 -7.93 -20.48
N ARG A 97 6.01 -6.74 -20.15
CA ARG A 97 6.39 -5.47 -20.80
C ARG A 97 7.88 -5.15 -20.61
N ALA A 98 8.40 -5.36 -19.40
CA ALA A 98 9.81 -5.13 -19.10
C ALA A 98 10.73 -6.08 -19.89
N ALA A 99 10.33 -7.36 -20.03
CA ALA A 99 11.08 -8.33 -20.83
C ALA A 99 11.08 -7.97 -22.34
N ARG A 100 9.92 -7.56 -22.89
CA ARG A 100 9.78 -7.17 -24.30
C ARG A 100 10.65 -5.96 -24.66
N LEU A 101 10.69 -4.93 -23.80
CA LEU A 101 11.52 -3.74 -24.01
C LEU A 101 13.02 -4.08 -23.95
N ARG A 102 13.44 -4.94 -23.02
CA ARG A 102 14.83 -5.42 -22.94
C ARG A 102 15.24 -6.19 -24.20
N MET A 103 14.40 -7.09 -24.68
CA MET A 103 14.67 -7.84 -25.92
C MET A 103 14.74 -6.93 -27.15
N GLN A 104 13.84 -5.95 -27.28
CA GLN A 104 13.89 -4.98 -28.40
C GLN A 104 15.14 -4.11 -28.35
N SER A 105 15.56 -3.69 -27.15
CA SER A 105 16.80 -2.92 -26.98
C SER A 105 18.07 -3.73 -27.21
N CYS A 106 18.07 -5.04 -26.92
CA CYS A 106 19.16 -5.95 -27.27
C CYS A 106 19.20 -6.28 -28.77
N TRP A 107 18.03 -6.36 -29.43
CA TRP A 107 17.94 -6.59 -30.87
C TRP A 107 18.41 -5.38 -31.67
N LYS A 108 17.96 -4.16 -31.31
CA LYS A 108 18.46 -2.91 -31.94
C LYS A 108 19.99 -2.77 -31.83
N ARG A 109 20.57 -3.06 -30.66
CA ARG A 109 22.03 -3.01 -30.43
C ARG A 109 22.84 -4.10 -31.14
N ARG A 110 22.18 -5.11 -31.71
CA ARG A 110 22.81 -6.21 -32.47
C ARG A 110 22.70 -5.99 -33.98
N VAL A 111 21.85 -5.06 -34.42
CA VAL A 111 21.60 -4.74 -35.83
C VAL A 111 22.36 -3.46 -36.26
N GLU A 112 22.88 -2.69 -35.30
CA GLU A 112 23.93 -1.66 -35.47
C GLU A 112 25.30 -2.23 -35.09
#